data_AF-A0A183SQ77-F1
#
_entry.id   AF-A0A183SQ77-F1
#
_cell.length_a   1.000
_cell.length_b   1.000
_cell.length_c   1.000
_cell.angle_alpha   90.00
_cell.angle_beta   90.00
_cell.angle_gamma   90.00
#
_symmetry.space_group_name_H-M   'P 1'
#
loop_
_entity.id
_entity.type
_entity.pdbx_description
1 polymer ?
#
loop_
_entity_poly.entity_id
_entity_poly.type
_entity_poly.pdbx_seq_one_letter_code
_entity_poly.pdbx_strand_id
1 'polypeptide(L)'
;MEVDESISHAADEISQGTVSVLLHPIVVLSISEHWMREKLAKNSSSPQVFGALLGKQNGRTVEVMSSFELVVSDERTVDIEFFNNRESQSKQIFADFDLVGWYTTGKSINEEDKLFHYQMQEITEALLIVKLDPLDKLGEQLPVRVYESVVDNDARFLFKRVSYTLAQGEAERIGVDHIAKVSGCTTSKETSLTAEYLMSNVQAVQMLSRRLQLLKAYVASLIKGELPPNWARLREISALLRRLPLVLSSLQQHQPAALSPSQLTNTGSSADKFLCQANDVCLTALLGSLTQSMQTLYTWLSQSTQAASRRSDGSSYGSSRGLSADRVNVGCAGGGGGGGGGELDLMKPHLTDRPRCQIYQDAYSQSPGTKYP
;
A
#
# COMPACT_ATOMS: atom_id res chain seq x y z
N MET A 1 6.24 40.39 41.45
CA MET A 1 5.10 39.46 41.44
C MET A 1 4.77 39.25 39.98
N GLU A 2 5.60 38.45 39.32
CA GLU A 2 5.42 38.08 37.91
C GLU A 2 4.80 36.68 37.93
N VAL A 3 3.59 36.59 37.39
CA VAL A 3 2.82 35.35 37.30
C VAL A 3 3.29 34.68 36.02
N ASP A 4 3.98 33.57 36.17
CA ASP A 4 4.46 32.71 35.09
C ASP A 4 3.23 32.00 34.48
N GLU A 5 2.88 32.36 33.24
CA GLU A 5 1.90 31.63 32.42
C GLU A 5 2.53 30.32 31.93
N SER A 6 2.47 29.28 32.76
CA SER A 6 2.77 27.91 32.35
C SER A 6 1.65 27.39 31.44
N ILE A 7 1.76 27.69 30.15
CA ILE A 7 0.91 27.17 29.08
C ILE A 7 1.02 25.63 29.02
N SER A 8 -0.14 25.01 28.87
CA SER A 8 -0.51 23.59 28.92
C SER A 8 0.24 22.65 27.96
N HIS A 9 1.53 22.39 28.21
CA HIS A 9 2.30 21.35 27.50
C HIS A 9 1.91 19.89 27.87
N ALA A 10 0.97 19.67 28.80
CA ALA A 10 0.66 18.34 29.33
C ALA A 10 -0.13 17.42 28.38
N ALA A 11 -0.81 17.94 27.34
CA ALA A 11 -1.68 17.13 26.47
C ALA A 11 -0.96 16.45 25.29
N ASP A 12 0.32 16.76 25.08
CA ASP A 12 1.07 16.31 23.88
C ASP A 12 2.00 15.12 24.14
N GLU A 13 2.19 14.71 25.39
CA GLU A 13 3.04 13.58 25.73
C GLU A 13 2.38 12.26 25.34
N ILE A 14 3.06 11.50 24.46
CA ILE A 14 2.75 10.10 24.20
C ILE A 14 3.12 9.31 25.45
N SER A 15 2.20 9.25 26.38
CA SER A 15 2.32 8.30 27.46
C SER A 15 2.24 6.87 26.91
N GLN A 16 2.88 5.92 27.59
CA GLN A 16 2.64 4.51 27.32
C GLN A 16 1.21 4.18 27.75
N GLY A 17 0.27 4.38 26.83
CA GLY A 17 -1.13 4.04 26.98
C GLY A 17 -1.25 2.58 27.36
N THR A 18 -2.29 2.27 28.12
CA THR A 18 -2.57 0.88 28.41
C THR A 18 -2.92 0.17 27.09
N VAL A 19 -3.69 0.79 26.21
CA VAL A 19 -4.24 0.18 25.01
C VAL A 19 -3.30 0.29 23.81
N SER A 20 -3.18 -0.78 23.02
CA SER A 20 -2.53 -0.73 21.69
C SER A 20 -3.58 -0.64 20.59
N VAL A 21 -3.49 0.39 19.75
CA VAL A 21 -4.49 0.63 18.69
C VAL A 21 -3.96 0.14 17.35
N LEU A 22 -4.74 -0.69 16.67
CA LEU A 22 -4.55 -1.14 15.30
C LEU A 22 -5.53 -0.37 14.41
N LEU A 23 -5.00 0.48 13.53
CA LEU A 23 -5.81 1.33 12.66
C LEU A 23 -5.72 0.86 11.22
N HIS A 24 -6.86 0.56 10.60
CA HIS A 24 -6.91 0.20 9.19
C HIS A 24 -6.84 1.43 8.27
N PRO A 25 -6.03 1.41 7.19
CA PRO A 25 -5.99 2.48 6.18
C PRO A 25 -7.35 2.88 5.60
N ILE A 26 -8.29 1.95 5.46
CA ILE A 26 -9.64 2.22 4.95
C ILE A 26 -10.37 3.27 5.81
N VAL A 27 -10.18 3.24 7.12
CA VAL A 27 -10.77 4.21 8.06
C VAL A 27 -10.22 5.60 7.80
N VAL A 28 -8.91 5.73 7.59
CA VAL A 28 -8.26 7.00 7.27
C VAL A 28 -8.77 7.56 5.94
N LEU A 29 -8.96 6.70 4.94
CA LEU A 29 -9.51 7.06 3.64
C LEU A 29 -10.98 7.52 3.77
N SER A 30 -11.81 6.80 4.53
CA SER A 30 -13.20 7.16 4.79
C SER A 30 -13.34 8.51 5.50
N ILE A 31 -12.50 8.78 6.51
CA ILE A 31 -12.50 10.08 7.21
C ILE A 31 -12.08 11.21 6.25
N SER A 32 -11.06 10.96 5.43
CA SER A 32 -10.57 11.95 4.45
C SER A 32 -11.62 12.26 3.38
N GLU A 33 -12.33 11.23 2.90
CA GLU A 33 -13.40 11.34 1.92
C GLU A 33 -14.61 12.09 2.51
N HIS A 34 -15.04 11.77 3.73
CA HIS A 34 -16.12 12.46 4.43
C HIS A 34 -15.79 13.96 4.61
N TRP A 35 -14.57 14.28 5.04
CA TRP A 35 -14.13 15.67 5.14
C TRP A 35 -14.14 16.40 3.79
N MET A 36 -13.68 15.75 2.72
CA MET A 36 -13.64 16.34 1.38
C MET A 36 -15.05 16.58 0.84
N ARG A 37 -15.98 15.65 1.04
CA ARG A 37 -17.39 15.79 0.64
C ARG A 37 -18.03 16.99 1.34
N GLU A 38 -17.87 17.10 2.65
CA GLU A 38 -18.42 18.22 3.45
C GLU A 38 -17.78 19.56 3.07
N LYS A 39 -16.49 19.56 2.76
CA LYS A 39 -15.78 20.75 2.29
C LYS A 39 -16.35 21.27 0.98
N LEU A 40 -16.64 20.36 0.05
CA LEU A 40 -17.25 20.70 -1.24
C LEU A 40 -18.71 21.12 -1.10
N ALA A 41 -19.49 20.43 -0.26
CA ALA A 41 -20.91 20.73 -0.05
C ALA A 41 -21.14 22.10 0.61
N LYS A 42 -20.38 22.42 1.65
CA LYS A 42 -20.53 23.66 2.44
C LYS A 42 -19.63 24.80 1.95
N ASN A 43 -18.82 24.56 0.92
CA ASN A 43 -17.78 25.48 0.40
C ASN A 43 -16.96 26.16 1.51
N SER A 44 -16.72 25.43 2.60
CA SER A 44 -16.10 25.93 3.83
C SER A 44 -14.65 25.51 3.89
N SER A 45 -13.76 26.39 4.37
CA SER A 45 -12.31 26.11 4.36
C SER A 45 -11.90 24.96 5.30
N SER A 46 -12.65 24.76 6.39
CA SER A 46 -12.35 23.76 7.43
C SER A 46 -13.64 23.22 8.09
N PRO A 47 -14.44 22.39 7.40
CA PRO A 47 -15.57 21.75 8.05
C PRO A 47 -15.09 20.78 9.13
N GLN A 48 -15.77 20.79 10.27
CA GLN A 48 -15.61 19.78 11.30
C GLN A 48 -16.62 18.66 11.01
N VAL A 49 -16.10 17.45 10.85
CA VAL A 49 -16.92 16.26 10.64
C VAL A 49 -16.84 15.37 11.87
N PHE A 50 -17.91 14.63 12.12
CA PHE A 50 -17.97 13.64 13.20
C PHE A 50 -18.42 12.31 12.62
N GLY A 51 -17.89 11.23 13.18
CA GLY A 51 -18.36 9.90 12.82
C GLY A 51 -18.00 8.86 13.86
N ALA A 52 -18.62 7.70 13.76
CA ALA A 52 -18.37 6.57 14.64
C ALA A 52 -17.30 5.65 14.06
N LEU A 53 -16.55 5.00 14.95
CA LEU A 53 -15.53 4.01 14.64
C LEU A 53 -16.01 2.64 15.12
N LEU A 54 -15.97 1.69 14.19
CA LEU A 54 -16.35 0.31 14.42
C LEU A 54 -15.11 -0.58 14.35
N GLY A 55 -15.10 -1.60 15.20
CA GLY A 55 -13.95 -2.48 15.28
C GLY A 55 -14.13 -3.64 16.22
N LYS A 56 -13.01 -4.29 16.52
CA LYS A 56 -12.93 -5.42 17.43
C LYS A 56 -12.00 -5.10 18.58
N GLN A 57 -12.40 -5.46 19.79
CA GLN A 57 -11.55 -5.36 20.96
C GLN A 57 -11.07 -6.74 21.38
N ASN A 58 -9.77 -6.97 21.23
CA ASN A 58 -9.09 -8.20 21.67
C ASN A 58 -8.27 -7.91 22.92
N GLY A 59 -8.94 -7.96 24.07
CA GLY A 59 -8.35 -7.63 25.38
C GLY A 59 -7.92 -6.16 25.44
N ARG A 60 -6.62 -5.93 25.33
CA ARG A 60 -5.98 -4.60 25.41
C ARG A 60 -5.53 -4.07 24.05
N THR A 61 -5.78 -4.83 23.00
CA THR A 61 -5.59 -4.41 21.62
C THR A 61 -6.94 -4.08 21.01
N VAL A 62 -7.03 -2.87 20.47
CA VAL A 62 -8.25 -2.38 19.84
C VAL A 62 -8.00 -2.22 18.35
N GLU A 63 -8.77 -2.92 17.53
CA GLU A 63 -8.64 -2.94 16.07
C GLU A 63 -9.78 -2.16 15.43
N VAL A 64 -9.46 -1.01 14.84
CA VAL A 64 -10.39 -0.09 14.20
C VAL A 64 -10.45 -0.42 12.72
N MET A 65 -11.54 -1.08 12.31
CA MET A 65 -11.66 -1.70 10.98
C MET A 65 -12.59 -0.93 10.03
N SER A 66 -13.60 -0.27 10.57
CA SER A 66 -14.61 0.44 9.79
C SER A 66 -15.03 1.72 10.47
N SER A 67 -15.68 2.61 9.72
CA SER A 67 -16.18 3.89 10.22
C SER A 67 -17.39 4.33 9.43
N PHE A 68 -18.31 5.04 10.07
CA PHE A 68 -19.45 5.67 9.39
C PHE A 68 -19.65 7.10 9.88
N GLU A 69 -20.27 7.92 9.04
CA GLU A 69 -20.57 9.33 9.36
C GLU A 69 -21.70 9.45 10.38
N LEU A 70 -21.60 10.44 11.26
CA LEU A 70 -22.68 10.81 12.17
C LEU A 70 -23.31 12.10 11.70
N VAL A 71 -24.64 12.14 11.72
CA VAL A 71 -25.40 13.38 11.54
C VAL A 71 -25.44 14.08 12.88
N VAL A 72 -24.92 15.29 12.90
CA VAL A 72 -24.82 16.12 14.09
C VAL A 72 -25.68 17.36 13.86
N SER A 73 -26.59 17.64 14.80
CA SER A 73 -27.48 18.81 14.72
C SER A 73 -26.70 20.13 14.89
N ASP A 74 -27.34 21.27 14.62
CA ASP A 74 -26.72 22.60 14.79
C ASP A 74 -26.26 22.86 16.24
N GLU A 75 -26.91 22.23 17.23
CA GLU A 75 -26.52 22.23 18.66
C GLU A 75 -25.47 21.16 19.02
N ARG A 76 -24.88 20.52 18.01
CA ARG A 76 -23.90 19.44 18.10
C ARG A 76 -24.32 18.21 18.92
N THR A 77 -25.63 17.97 19.01
CA THR A 77 -26.18 16.73 19.56
C THR A 77 -26.14 15.60 18.54
N VAL A 78 -25.77 14.41 18.99
CA VAL A 78 -25.82 13.18 18.19
C VAL A 78 -27.26 12.74 18.01
N ASP A 79 -27.68 12.51 16.77
CA ASP A 79 -28.93 11.81 16.50
C ASP A 79 -28.78 10.32 16.85
N ILE A 80 -29.29 9.95 18.03
CA ILE A 80 -29.22 8.60 18.57
C ILE A 80 -30.06 7.62 17.72
N GLU A 81 -31.16 8.06 17.12
CA GLU A 81 -31.99 7.20 16.26
C GLU A 81 -31.25 6.87 14.97
N PHE A 82 -30.62 7.87 14.36
CA PHE A 82 -29.75 7.66 13.19
C PHE A 82 -28.57 6.75 13.54
N PHE A 83 -27.93 6.97 14.68
CA PHE A 83 -26.83 6.13 15.17
C PHE A 83 -27.27 4.66 15.29
N ASN A 84 -28.36 4.38 16.01
CA ASN A 84 -28.85 3.02 16.23
C ASN A 84 -29.25 2.32 14.92
N ASN A 85 -29.83 3.06 13.97
CA ASN A 85 -30.17 2.51 12.66
C ASN A 85 -28.90 2.14 11.86
N ARG A 86 -27.90 3.03 11.84
CA ARG A 86 -26.62 2.78 11.18
C ARG A 86 -25.82 1.66 11.83
N GLU A 87 -25.84 1.59 13.16
CA GLU A 87 -25.22 0.50 13.91
C GLU A 87 -25.89 -0.84 13.58
N SER A 88 -27.23 -0.90 13.58
CA SER A 88 -27.98 -2.11 13.21
C SER A 88 -27.69 -2.58 11.78
N GLN A 89 -27.66 -1.66 10.81
CA GLN A 89 -27.25 -1.96 9.43
C GLN A 89 -25.82 -2.49 9.35
N SER A 90 -24.90 -1.89 10.11
CA SER A 90 -23.50 -2.31 10.14
C SER A 90 -23.37 -3.72 10.75
N LYS A 91 -24.12 -4.02 11.82
CA LYS A 91 -24.16 -5.33 12.46
C LYS A 91 -24.77 -6.43 11.58
N GLN A 92 -25.63 -6.09 10.61
CA GLN A 92 -26.13 -7.06 9.62
C GLN A 92 -25.02 -7.56 8.69
N ILE A 93 -24.04 -6.71 8.35
CA ILE A 93 -22.94 -7.05 7.45
C ILE A 93 -21.73 -7.57 8.26
N PHE A 94 -21.49 -6.98 9.43
CA PHE A 94 -20.37 -7.27 10.31
C PHE A 94 -20.85 -7.45 11.75
N ALA A 95 -21.37 -8.64 12.06
CA ALA A 95 -21.96 -8.95 13.37
C ALA A 95 -20.96 -8.86 14.53
N ASP A 96 -19.67 -9.06 14.26
CA ASP A 96 -18.61 -9.04 15.27
C ASP A 96 -18.03 -7.64 15.53
N PHE A 97 -18.53 -6.59 14.86
CA PHE A 97 -18.02 -5.23 15.03
C PHE A 97 -18.86 -4.46 16.04
N ASP A 98 -18.17 -3.92 17.04
CA ASP A 98 -18.75 -3.09 18.07
C ASP A 98 -18.26 -1.64 17.94
N LEU A 99 -18.97 -0.73 18.61
CA LEU A 99 -18.54 0.66 18.73
C LEU A 99 -17.26 0.74 19.55
N VAL A 100 -16.19 1.21 18.92
CA VAL A 100 -14.86 1.31 19.52
C VAL A 100 -14.51 2.77 19.85
N GLY A 101 -15.12 3.71 19.15
CA GLY A 101 -14.74 5.11 19.26
C GLY A 101 -15.50 6.01 18.31
N TRP A 102 -15.00 7.23 18.20
CA TRP A 102 -15.47 8.20 17.22
C TRP A 102 -14.29 8.97 16.65
N TYR A 103 -14.51 9.60 15.50
CA TYR A 103 -13.51 10.41 14.84
C TYR A 103 -13.99 11.83 14.61
N THR A 104 -13.03 12.74 14.51
CA THR A 104 -13.28 14.12 14.11
C THR A 104 -12.10 14.70 13.35
N THR A 105 -12.30 15.86 12.72
CA THR A 105 -11.26 16.59 12.01
C THR A 105 -10.74 17.78 12.79
N GLY A 106 -9.44 18.02 12.72
CA GLY A 106 -8.78 19.20 13.29
C GLY A 106 -7.41 18.91 13.92
N LYS A 107 -6.80 19.93 14.54
CA LYS A 107 -5.44 19.86 15.09
C LYS A 107 -5.38 19.20 16.48
N SER A 108 -5.93 19.88 17.48
CA SER A 108 -5.91 19.48 18.90
C SER A 108 -7.32 19.24 19.40
N ILE A 109 -7.45 18.63 20.57
CA ILE A 109 -8.75 18.45 21.22
C ILE A 109 -9.29 19.81 21.64
N ASN A 110 -10.50 20.13 21.17
CA ASN A 110 -11.23 21.35 21.50
C ASN A 110 -12.22 21.08 22.65
N GLU A 111 -12.71 22.12 23.32
CA GLU A 111 -13.77 21.96 24.34
C GLU A 111 -15.05 21.33 23.76
N GLU A 112 -15.34 21.62 22.49
CA GLU A 112 -16.47 21.02 21.75
C GLU A 112 -16.31 19.50 21.60
N ASP A 113 -15.09 19.02 21.40
CA ASP A 113 -14.80 17.58 21.32
C ASP A 113 -15.03 16.91 22.68
N LYS A 114 -14.79 17.64 23.78
CA LYS A 114 -15.05 17.12 25.13
C LYS A 114 -16.56 16.98 25.36
N LEU A 115 -17.34 17.99 24.99
CA LEU A 115 -18.81 17.95 25.07
C LEU A 115 -19.39 16.78 24.28
N PHE A 116 -18.89 16.58 23.05
CA PHE A 116 -19.27 15.44 22.22
C PHE A 116 -18.87 14.10 22.85
N HIS A 117 -17.68 14.04 23.48
CA HIS A 117 -17.23 12.84 24.17
C HIS A 117 -18.17 12.45 25.32
N TYR A 118 -18.63 13.41 26.14
CA TYR A 118 -19.58 13.13 27.21
C TYR A 118 -20.88 12.50 26.69
N GLN A 119 -21.40 13.00 25.56
CA GLN A 119 -22.61 12.43 24.93
C GLN A 119 -22.38 11.00 24.44
N MET A 120 -21.27 10.75 23.75
CA MET A 120 -20.97 9.40 23.24
C MET A 120 -20.68 8.40 24.35
N GLN A 121 -20.16 8.86 25.50
CA GLN A 121 -19.88 8.00 26.63
C GLN A 121 -21.13 7.41 27.29
N GLU A 122 -22.29 8.08 27.15
CA GLU A 122 -23.57 7.50 27.57
C GLU A 122 -23.92 6.23 26.79
N ILE A 123 -23.39 6.09 25.57
CA ILE A 123 -23.57 4.91 24.71
C ILE A 123 -22.54 3.84 25.05
N THR A 124 -21.27 4.20 25.26
CA THR A 124 -20.18 3.24 25.52
C THR A 124 -19.10 3.82 26.43
N GLU A 125 -18.68 3.06 27.43
CA GLU A 125 -17.80 3.54 28.52
C GLU A 125 -16.34 3.75 28.11
N ALA A 126 -15.84 3.02 27.10
CA ALA A 126 -14.45 3.08 26.64
C ALA A 126 -14.38 3.46 25.16
N LEU A 127 -14.14 4.74 24.87
CA LEU A 127 -14.14 5.28 23.51
C LEU A 127 -12.78 5.84 23.12
N LEU A 128 -12.28 5.38 21.97
CA LEU A 128 -11.14 5.99 21.31
C LEU A 128 -11.57 7.22 20.51
N ILE A 129 -10.71 8.23 20.48
CA ILE A 129 -10.90 9.43 19.68
C ILE A 129 -9.82 9.47 18.60
N VAL A 130 -10.23 9.38 17.33
CA VAL A 130 -9.31 9.54 16.20
C VAL A 130 -9.48 10.93 15.62
N LYS A 131 -8.42 11.72 15.64
CA LYS A 131 -8.41 13.07 15.10
C LYS A 131 -7.50 13.16 13.88
N LEU A 132 -8.08 13.50 12.73
CA LEU A 132 -7.36 13.67 11.47
C LEU A 132 -7.25 15.16 11.14
N ASP A 133 -6.03 15.64 10.88
CA ASP A 133 -5.83 17.00 10.37
C ASP A 133 -5.53 16.96 8.86
N PRO A 134 -6.50 17.30 8.00
CA PRO A 134 -6.30 17.26 6.55
C PRO A 134 -5.48 18.44 6.02
N LEU A 135 -5.26 19.47 6.84
CA LEU A 135 -4.51 20.67 6.46
C LEU A 135 -3.05 20.63 6.97
N ASP A 136 -2.71 19.65 7.80
CA ASP A 136 -1.38 19.52 8.35
C ASP A 136 -0.40 19.06 7.27
N LYS A 137 0.72 19.79 7.15
CA LYS A 137 1.80 19.45 6.23
C LYS A 137 2.92 18.75 6.99
N LEU A 138 2.56 17.79 7.85
CA LEU A 138 3.49 17.12 8.75
C LEU A 138 4.36 16.07 8.00
N GLY A 139 5.01 16.49 6.91
CA GLY A 139 6.08 15.80 6.21
C GLY A 139 5.90 14.29 6.04
N GLU A 140 6.66 13.52 6.83
CA GLU A 140 6.77 12.05 6.75
C GLU A 140 5.81 11.27 7.65
N GLN A 141 5.04 11.93 8.52
CA GLN A 141 4.14 11.27 9.46
C GLN A 141 2.68 11.52 9.08
N LEU A 142 1.87 10.46 9.12
CA LEU A 142 0.44 10.56 8.85
C LEU A 142 -0.20 11.53 9.87
N PRO A 143 -1.01 12.53 9.44
CA PRO A 143 -1.59 13.54 10.32
C PRO A 143 -2.81 13.00 11.06
N VAL A 144 -2.66 11.83 11.69
CA VAL A 144 -3.67 11.13 12.48
C VAL A 144 -3.16 11.03 13.91
N ARG A 145 -4.00 11.44 14.85
CA ARG A 145 -3.71 11.41 16.29
C ARG A 145 -4.82 10.61 16.96
N VAL A 146 -4.44 9.65 17.79
CA VAL A 146 -5.38 8.82 18.53
C VAL A 146 -5.28 9.16 20.01
N TYR A 147 -6.44 9.36 20.64
CA TYR A 147 -6.54 9.68 22.06
C TYR A 147 -7.44 8.67 22.78
N GLU A 148 -7.05 8.35 24.00
CA GLU A 148 -7.84 7.60 24.98
C GLU A 148 -8.37 8.58 26.02
N SER A 149 -9.62 8.41 26.45
CA SER A 149 -10.17 9.15 27.57
C SER A 149 -9.86 8.41 28.88
N VAL A 150 -9.21 9.12 29.80
CA VAL A 150 -8.95 8.63 31.16
C VAL A 150 -9.64 9.57 32.12
N VAL A 151 -10.48 9.03 33.00
CA VAL A 151 -11.07 9.81 34.10
C VAL A 151 -10.00 10.02 35.16
N ASP A 152 -9.63 11.27 35.43
CA ASP A 152 -8.73 11.60 36.53
C ASP A 152 -9.50 11.60 37.87
N ASN A 153 -8.77 11.60 38.99
CA ASN A 153 -9.31 11.60 40.34
C ASN A 153 -10.25 12.80 40.62
N ASP A 154 -10.09 13.89 39.87
CA ASP A 154 -10.93 15.10 39.96
C ASP A 154 -12.22 15.02 39.11
N ALA A 155 -12.60 13.82 38.64
CA ALA A 155 -13.77 13.57 37.79
C ALA A 155 -13.76 14.35 36.46
N ARG A 156 -12.58 14.78 35.99
CA ARG A 156 -12.39 15.42 34.68
C ARG A 156 -11.77 14.42 33.71
N PHE A 157 -12.20 14.48 32.45
CA PHE A 157 -11.57 13.69 31.38
C PHE A 157 -10.22 14.28 31.00
N LEU A 158 -9.18 13.46 31.16
CA LEU A 158 -7.87 13.70 30.59
C LEU A 158 -7.76 12.89 29.30
N PHE A 159 -7.45 13.57 28.21
CA PHE A 159 -7.23 12.93 26.92
C PHE A 159 -5.75 12.66 26.73
N LYS A 160 -5.42 11.38 26.56
CA LYS A 160 -4.05 10.89 26.57
C LYS A 160 -3.72 10.34 25.19
N ARG A 161 -2.60 10.78 24.61
CA ARG A 161 -2.17 10.28 23.29
C ARG A 161 -1.76 8.82 23.35
N VAL A 162 -2.28 8.03 22.42
CA VAL A 162 -1.98 6.60 22.30
C VAL A 162 -1.25 6.34 20.99
N SER A 163 -0.22 5.49 21.04
CA SER A 163 0.47 5.01 19.86
C SER A 163 -0.43 4.06 19.07
N TYR A 164 -0.58 4.32 17.78
CA TYR A 164 -1.28 3.42 16.86
C TYR A 164 -0.28 2.72 15.93
N THR A 165 -0.64 1.52 15.49
CA THR A 165 0.03 0.80 14.40
C THR A 165 -0.95 0.65 13.26
N LEU A 166 -0.51 0.81 12.02
CA LEU A 166 -1.37 0.55 10.87
C LEU A 166 -1.52 -0.97 10.71
N ALA A 167 -2.74 -1.47 10.94
CA ALA A 167 -3.09 -2.82 10.57
C ALA A 167 -3.46 -2.85 9.10
N GLN A 168 -3.00 -3.86 8.38
CA GLN A 168 -3.31 -4.03 6.97
C GLN A 168 -3.74 -5.47 6.76
N GLY A 169 -4.98 -5.66 6.29
CA GLY A 169 -5.36 -6.92 5.68
C GLY A 169 -4.62 -7.13 4.36
N GLU A 170 -4.45 -8.38 3.92
CA GLU A 170 -3.74 -8.68 2.66
C GLU A 170 -4.40 -7.98 1.45
N ALA A 171 -5.73 -8.04 1.37
CA ALA A 171 -6.50 -7.37 0.33
C ALA A 171 -6.38 -5.83 0.41
N GLU A 172 -6.42 -5.28 1.62
CA GLU A 172 -6.30 -3.84 1.86
C GLU A 172 -4.91 -3.32 1.47
N ARG A 173 -3.86 -4.07 1.83
CA ARG A 173 -2.47 -3.78 1.44
C ARG A 173 -2.33 -3.65 -0.07
N ILE A 174 -2.86 -4.63 -0.81
CA ILE A 174 -2.82 -4.63 -2.29
C ILE A 174 -3.60 -3.44 -2.84
N GLY A 175 -4.80 -3.17 -2.31
CA GLY A 175 -5.62 -2.03 -2.75
C GLY A 175 -4.94 -0.69 -2.54
N VAL A 176 -4.36 -0.46 -1.35
CA VAL A 176 -3.65 0.78 -1.01
C VAL A 176 -2.37 0.93 -1.84
N ASP A 177 -1.59 -0.13 -2.02
CA ASP A 177 -0.38 -0.12 -2.86
C ASP A 177 -0.72 0.24 -4.31
N HIS A 178 -1.81 -0.32 -4.85
CA HIS A 178 -2.28 0.00 -6.19
C HIS A 178 -2.69 1.48 -6.32
N ILE A 179 -3.49 2.01 -5.38
CA ILE A 179 -3.90 3.43 -5.39
C ILE A 179 -2.69 4.38 -5.31
N ALA A 180 -1.69 4.03 -4.48
CA ALA A 180 -0.47 4.80 -4.33
C ALA A 180 0.38 4.79 -5.62
N LYS A 181 0.50 3.63 -6.29
CA LYS A 181 1.24 3.48 -7.55
C LYS A 181 0.57 4.21 -8.71
N VAL A 182 -0.76 4.08 -8.85
CA VAL A 182 -1.54 4.75 -9.91
C VAL A 182 -1.44 6.28 -9.78
N SER A 183 -1.45 6.79 -8.54
CA SER A 183 -1.30 8.23 -8.30
C SER A 183 0.09 8.77 -8.68
N GLY A 184 1.13 7.92 -8.64
CA GLY A 184 2.51 8.30 -8.97
C GLY A 184 2.92 8.06 -10.43
N CYS A 185 2.20 7.23 -11.18
CA CYS A 185 2.60 6.82 -12.53
C CYS A 185 1.43 6.97 -13.52
N THR A 186 1.45 8.03 -14.33
CA THR A 186 0.48 8.27 -15.40
C THR A 186 0.85 7.60 -16.72
N THR A 187 1.93 6.82 -16.77
CA THR A 187 2.46 6.27 -18.02
C THR A 187 3.13 4.91 -17.85
N SER A 188 2.41 3.82 -18.16
CA SER A 188 2.91 2.67 -18.93
C SER A 188 1.95 1.48 -18.79
N LYS A 189 1.24 1.15 -19.87
CA LYS A 189 0.38 -0.05 -19.95
C LYS A 189 1.19 -1.35 -20.14
N GLU A 190 2.48 -1.37 -19.84
CA GLU A 190 3.39 -2.47 -20.22
C GLU A 190 4.51 -2.75 -19.20
N THR A 191 4.27 -2.57 -17.90
CA THR A 191 5.16 -3.17 -16.90
C THR A 191 4.83 -4.64 -16.73
N SER A 192 5.83 -5.52 -16.89
CA SER A 192 5.68 -6.95 -16.59
C SER A 192 5.17 -7.12 -15.15
N LEU A 193 4.26 -8.06 -14.91
CA LEU A 193 3.73 -8.39 -13.57
C LEU A 193 4.86 -8.60 -12.53
N THR A 194 5.99 -9.14 -12.99
CA THR A 194 7.19 -9.32 -12.15
C THR A 194 7.84 -7.98 -11.75
N ALA A 195 7.88 -7.00 -12.65
CA ALA A 195 8.42 -5.68 -12.38
C ALA A 195 7.56 -4.94 -11.35
N GLU A 196 6.22 -5.03 -11.45
CA GLU A 196 5.30 -4.39 -10.51
C GLU A 196 5.45 -4.92 -9.08
N TYR A 197 5.65 -6.24 -8.93
CA TYR A 197 5.89 -6.86 -7.63
C TYR A 197 7.27 -6.48 -7.07
N LEU A 198 8.31 -6.47 -7.90
CA LEU A 198 9.65 -6.10 -7.45
C LEU A 198 9.77 -4.62 -7.10
N MET A 199 9.00 -3.74 -7.75
CA MET A 199 9.02 -2.31 -7.48
C MET A 199 8.62 -1.96 -6.04
N SER A 200 7.60 -2.60 -5.47
CA SER A 200 7.21 -2.33 -4.07
C SER A 200 8.31 -2.74 -3.09
N ASN A 201 8.97 -3.89 -3.32
CA ASN A 201 10.12 -4.33 -2.53
C ASN A 201 11.31 -3.36 -2.66
N VAL A 202 11.60 -2.88 -3.87
CA VAL A 202 12.66 -1.88 -4.09
C VAL A 202 12.35 -0.58 -3.35
N GLN A 203 11.10 -0.10 -3.40
CA GLN A 203 10.68 1.10 -2.66
C GLN A 203 10.81 0.92 -1.15
N ALA A 204 10.41 -0.24 -0.62
CA ALA A 204 10.56 -0.56 0.80
C ALA A 204 12.04 -0.56 1.24
N VAL A 205 12.94 -1.15 0.42
CA VAL A 205 14.39 -1.14 0.68
C VAL A 205 14.95 0.28 0.61
N GLN A 206 14.50 1.11 -0.34
CA GLN A 206 14.91 2.51 -0.44
C GLN A 206 14.45 3.32 0.78
N MET A 207 13.22 3.13 1.26
CA MET A 207 12.73 3.78 2.48
C MET A 207 13.55 3.38 3.71
N LEU A 208 13.88 2.09 3.85
CA LEU A 208 14.74 1.62 4.93
C LEU A 208 16.15 2.23 4.85
N SER A 209 16.73 2.28 3.64
CA SER A 209 18.03 2.90 3.40
C SER A 209 18.05 4.39 3.78
N ARG A 210 17.03 5.16 3.39
CA ARG A 210 16.88 6.57 3.78
C ARG A 210 16.81 6.73 5.30
N ARG A 211 16.05 5.88 6.00
CA ARG A 211 15.99 5.92 7.48
C ARG A 211 17.32 5.53 8.14
N LEU A 212 18.05 4.56 7.59
CA LEU A 212 19.39 4.21 8.08
C LEU A 212 20.40 5.35 7.87
N GLN A 213 20.31 6.05 6.74
CA GLN A 213 21.13 7.24 6.48
C GLN A 213 20.84 8.36 7.48
N LEU A 214 19.57 8.60 7.83
CA LEU A 214 19.19 9.56 8.87
C LEU A 214 19.77 9.18 10.24
N LEU A 215 19.68 7.90 10.62
CA LEU A 215 20.28 7.39 11.86
C LEU A 215 21.81 7.59 11.88
N LYS A 216 22.48 7.29 10.76
CA LYS A 216 23.93 7.51 10.63
C LYS A 216 24.28 9.00 10.75
N ALA A 217 23.53 9.87 10.08
CA ALA A 217 23.72 11.32 10.15
C ALA A 217 23.53 11.84 11.59
N TYR A 218 22.50 11.36 12.29
CA TYR A 218 22.25 11.71 13.69
C TYR A 218 23.43 11.34 14.61
N VAL A 219 23.94 10.11 14.51
CA VAL A 219 25.10 9.67 15.31
C VAL A 219 26.36 10.45 14.93
N ALA A 220 26.56 10.78 13.65
CA ALA A 220 27.69 11.59 13.20
C ALA A 220 27.65 13.02 13.77
N SER A 221 26.48 13.68 13.79
CA SER A 221 26.32 15.01 14.40
C SER A 221 26.52 15.01 15.91
N LEU A 222 26.17 13.91 16.60
CA LEU A 222 26.46 13.74 18.03
C LEU A 222 27.97 13.66 18.31
N ILE A 223 28.72 12.92 17.48
CA ILE A 223 30.19 12.81 17.62
C ILE A 223 30.87 14.17 17.38
N LYS A 224 30.31 14.98 16.47
CA LYS A 224 30.79 16.35 16.20
C LYS A 224 30.43 17.35 17.30
N GLY A 225 29.53 17.01 18.23
CA GLY A 225 29.07 17.89 19.30
C GLY A 225 28.02 18.93 18.89
N GLU A 226 27.37 18.77 17.73
CA GLU A 226 26.36 19.72 17.21
C GLU A 226 25.02 19.61 17.95
N LEU A 227 24.73 18.47 18.59
CA LEU A 227 23.47 18.17 19.25
C LEU A 227 23.71 17.62 20.68
N PRO A 228 22.83 17.92 21.65
CA PRO A 228 22.94 17.36 22.99
C PRO A 228 22.71 15.84 22.97
N PRO A 229 23.52 15.04 23.71
CA PRO A 229 23.41 13.59 23.70
C PRO A 229 22.15 13.12 24.43
N ASN A 230 21.25 12.46 23.70
CA ASN A 230 20.12 11.75 24.29
C ASN A 230 20.46 10.26 24.45
N TRP A 231 20.79 9.86 25.69
CA TRP A 231 21.20 8.50 26.03
C TRP A 231 20.11 7.45 25.80
N ALA A 232 18.82 7.81 25.94
CA ALA A 232 17.72 6.88 25.71
C ALA A 232 17.68 6.43 24.24
N ARG A 233 17.77 7.38 23.30
CA ARG A 233 17.78 7.11 21.85
C ARG A 233 19.03 6.34 21.43
N LEU A 234 20.20 6.66 21.98
CA LEU A 234 21.44 5.90 21.70
C LEU A 234 21.34 4.44 22.15
N ARG A 235 20.72 4.19 23.32
CA ARG A 235 20.49 2.83 23.82
C ARG A 235 19.54 2.05 22.91
N GLU A 236 18.47 2.68 22.43
CA GLU A 236 17.55 2.09 21.46
C GLU A 236 18.25 1.71 20.15
N ILE A 237 19.07 2.63 19.61
CA ILE A 237 19.85 2.37 18.39
C ILE A 237 20.82 1.19 18.60
N SER A 238 21.52 1.15 19.75
CA SER A 238 22.40 0.03 20.08
C SER A 238 21.64 -1.30 20.18
N ALA A 239 20.44 -1.28 20.79
CA ALA A 239 19.59 -2.45 20.87
C ALA A 239 19.12 -2.94 19.49
N LEU A 240 18.78 -2.01 18.57
CA LEU A 240 18.43 -2.35 17.18
C LEU A 240 19.61 -3.00 16.45
N LEU A 241 20.82 -2.43 16.57
CA LEU A 241 22.02 -2.98 15.94
C LEU A 241 22.38 -4.38 16.47
N ARG A 242 22.16 -4.63 17.77
CA ARG A 242 22.39 -5.97 18.36
C ARG A 242 21.39 -7.02 17.88
N ARG A 243 20.21 -6.62 17.41
CA ARG A 243 19.20 -7.54 16.84
C ARG A 243 19.48 -7.91 15.39
N LEU A 244 20.24 -7.09 14.66
CA LEU A 244 20.51 -7.28 13.23
C LEU A 244 21.27 -8.60 12.94
N PRO A 245 22.34 -8.97 13.68
CA PRO A 245 23.00 -10.25 13.50
C PRO A 245 22.10 -11.46 13.76
N LEU A 246 21.09 -11.38 14.63
CA LEU A 246 20.18 -12.49 14.89
C LEU A 246 19.27 -12.77 13.68
N VAL A 247 18.82 -11.70 13.00
CA VAL A 247 18.07 -11.80 11.75
C VAL A 247 18.95 -12.36 10.63
N LEU A 248 20.20 -11.88 10.51
CA LEU A 248 21.13 -12.38 9.50
C LEU A 248 21.59 -13.82 9.77
N SER A 249 21.82 -14.20 11.02
CA SER A 249 22.22 -15.56 11.39
C SER A 249 21.13 -16.58 11.05
N SER A 250 19.86 -16.18 11.16
CA SER A 250 18.72 -17.00 10.70
C SER A 250 18.70 -17.23 9.19
N LEU A 251 19.37 -16.35 8.41
CA LEU A 251 19.48 -16.44 6.95
C LEU A 251 20.77 -17.11 6.46
N GLN A 252 21.82 -17.18 7.31
CA GLN A 252 23.19 -17.51 6.87
C GLN A 252 23.70 -18.87 7.37
N GLN A 253 22.98 -19.58 8.25
CA GLN A 253 23.32 -20.96 8.61
C GLN A 253 22.92 -21.95 7.52
N HIS A 254 23.73 -22.02 6.44
CA HIS A 254 24.45 -23.23 6.05
C HIS A 254 25.13 -23.06 4.69
N GLN A 255 26.45 -22.85 4.72
CA GLN A 255 27.32 -23.54 3.76
C GLN A 255 27.26 -25.05 4.07
N PRO A 256 27.29 -25.92 3.04
CA PRO A 256 27.12 -27.36 3.23
C PRO A 256 28.41 -27.96 3.80
N ALA A 257 28.46 -28.15 5.12
CA ALA A 257 29.44 -29.03 5.74
C ALA A 257 28.85 -30.44 5.76
N ALA A 258 29.59 -31.37 5.17
CA ALA A 258 29.20 -32.74 4.89
C ALA A 258 28.80 -33.56 6.13
N LEU A 259 27.81 -34.43 5.93
CA LEU A 259 27.64 -35.77 6.51
C LEU A 259 27.64 -35.90 8.04
N SER A 260 26.46 -35.98 8.65
CA SER A 260 26.17 -36.83 9.82
C SER A 260 24.64 -37.04 9.96
N PRO A 261 24.12 -38.27 9.78
CA PRO A 261 22.69 -38.57 9.93
C PRO A 261 22.43 -39.11 11.33
N SER A 262 22.08 -38.25 12.27
CA SER A 262 21.32 -38.63 13.48
C SER A 262 21.20 -37.40 14.37
N GLN A 263 20.00 -36.80 14.40
CA GLN A 263 19.28 -36.33 15.60
C GLN A 263 17.92 -35.79 15.13
N LEU A 264 16.94 -36.69 15.00
CA LEU A 264 15.53 -36.33 14.93
C LEU A 264 15.07 -35.90 16.34
N THR A 265 15.18 -34.61 16.66
CA THR A 265 14.41 -34.01 17.76
C THR A 265 14.05 -32.56 17.44
N ASN A 266 12.85 -32.37 16.88
CA ASN A 266 11.92 -31.25 17.11
C ASN A 266 12.40 -29.79 17.14
N THR A 267 13.50 -29.46 16.50
CA THR A 267 13.80 -28.07 16.09
C THR A 267 14.16 -28.06 14.61
N GLY A 268 13.19 -28.35 13.75
CA GLY A 268 13.35 -28.10 12.31
C GLY A 268 13.72 -26.63 12.12
N SER A 269 14.95 -26.40 11.68
CA SER A 269 15.55 -25.07 11.66
C SER A 269 14.74 -24.17 10.74
N SER A 270 14.65 -22.87 11.05
CA SER A 270 13.91 -21.93 10.20
C SER A 270 14.41 -21.93 8.74
N ALA A 271 15.67 -22.34 8.53
CA ALA A 271 16.29 -22.54 7.22
C ALA A 271 15.79 -23.80 6.50
N ASP A 272 15.60 -24.92 7.20
CA ASP A 272 15.00 -26.13 6.60
C ASP A 272 13.58 -25.84 6.10
N LYS A 273 12.81 -25.06 6.88
CA LYS A 273 11.47 -24.61 6.45
C LYS A 273 11.54 -23.72 5.22
N PHE A 274 12.51 -22.82 5.14
CA PHE A 274 12.72 -21.95 3.98
C PHE A 274 13.12 -22.75 2.72
N LEU A 275 14.04 -23.71 2.85
CA LEU A 275 14.45 -24.56 1.74
C LEU A 275 13.32 -25.48 1.26
N CYS A 276 12.54 -26.05 2.18
CA CYS A 276 11.32 -26.78 1.84
C CYS A 276 10.36 -25.89 1.05
N GLN A 277 10.07 -24.68 1.54
CA GLN A 277 9.22 -23.73 0.82
C GLN A 277 9.78 -23.37 -0.58
N ALA A 278 11.08 -23.14 -0.70
CA ALA A 278 11.72 -22.84 -1.98
C ALA A 278 11.63 -24.03 -2.96
N ASN A 279 11.86 -25.24 -2.47
CA ASN A 279 11.73 -26.46 -3.27
C ASN A 279 10.28 -26.68 -3.71
N ASP A 280 9.30 -26.45 -2.84
CA ASP A 280 7.87 -26.55 -3.15
C ASP A 280 7.45 -25.52 -4.21
N VAL A 281 7.91 -24.26 -4.09
CA VAL A 281 7.66 -23.22 -5.09
C VAL A 281 8.32 -23.56 -6.42
N CYS A 282 9.54 -24.09 -6.42
CA CYS A 282 10.23 -24.51 -7.64
C CYS A 282 9.51 -25.68 -8.32
N LEU A 283 9.09 -26.69 -7.55
CA LEU A 283 8.37 -27.85 -8.07
C LEU A 283 7.01 -27.44 -8.67
N THR A 284 6.25 -26.60 -7.97
CA THR A 284 4.98 -26.07 -8.49
C THR A 284 5.17 -25.23 -9.76
N ALA A 285 6.23 -24.41 -9.83
CA ALA A 285 6.58 -23.66 -11.03
C ALA A 285 6.96 -24.58 -12.21
N LEU A 286 7.73 -25.65 -11.96
CA LEU A 286 8.08 -26.65 -12.98
C LEU A 286 6.85 -27.38 -13.50
N LEU A 287 5.94 -27.81 -12.62
CA LEU A 287 4.68 -28.44 -13.01
C LEU A 287 3.78 -27.46 -13.80
N GLY A 288 3.74 -26.19 -13.42
CA GLY A 288 3.05 -25.14 -14.17
C GLY A 288 3.62 -24.96 -15.58
N SER A 289 4.95 -24.92 -15.71
CA SER A 289 5.63 -24.83 -17.01
C SER A 289 5.38 -26.05 -17.89
N LEU A 290 5.43 -27.26 -17.30
CA LEU A 290 5.09 -28.49 -18.01
C LEU A 290 3.64 -28.46 -18.51
N THR A 291 2.70 -28.03 -17.67
CA THR A 291 1.29 -27.89 -18.05
C THR A 291 1.11 -26.90 -19.19
N GLN A 292 1.79 -25.75 -19.16
CA GLN A 292 1.77 -24.78 -20.25
C GLN A 292 2.34 -25.37 -21.55
N SER A 293 3.46 -26.09 -21.47
CA SER A 293 4.06 -26.75 -22.64
C SER A 293 3.14 -27.82 -23.26
N MET A 294 2.43 -28.59 -22.42
CA MET A 294 1.44 -29.57 -22.88
C MET A 294 0.24 -28.89 -23.53
N GLN A 295 -0.22 -27.77 -22.99
CA GLN A 295 -1.30 -26.98 -23.60
C GLN A 295 -0.88 -26.44 -24.97
N THR A 296 0.33 -25.88 -25.08
CA THR A 296 0.86 -25.42 -26.36
C THR A 296 0.97 -26.57 -27.36
N LEU A 297 1.49 -27.73 -26.94
CA LEU A 297 1.57 -28.91 -27.80
C LEU A 297 0.19 -29.38 -28.25
N TYR A 298 -0.80 -29.44 -27.35
CA TYR A 298 -2.18 -29.79 -27.69
C TYR A 298 -2.78 -28.83 -28.72
N THR A 299 -2.59 -27.51 -28.53
CA THR A 299 -3.05 -26.51 -29.51
C THR A 299 -2.35 -26.66 -30.86
N TRP A 300 -1.07 -27.01 -30.87
CA TRP A 300 -0.33 -27.27 -32.11
C TRP A 300 -0.80 -28.57 -32.79
N LEU A 301 -1.03 -29.63 -32.02
CA LEU A 301 -1.50 -30.93 -32.52
C LEU A 301 -2.92 -30.81 -33.12
N SER A 302 -3.80 -30.07 -32.46
CA SER A 302 -5.16 -29.82 -32.96
C SER A 302 -5.14 -28.96 -34.24
N GLN A 303 -4.26 -27.96 -34.33
CA GLN A 303 -4.09 -27.18 -35.55
C GLN A 303 -3.50 -28.02 -36.69
N SER A 304 -2.50 -28.87 -36.42
CA SER A 304 -1.85 -29.70 -37.44
C SER A 304 -2.77 -30.82 -37.96
N THR A 305 -3.57 -31.43 -37.08
CA THR A 305 -4.61 -32.40 -37.49
C THR A 305 -5.71 -31.75 -38.33
N GLN A 306 -6.17 -30.55 -37.97
CA GLN A 306 -7.10 -29.79 -38.81
C GLN A 306 -6.48 -29.43 -40.18
N ALA A 307 -5.21 -29.02 -40.21
CA ALA A 307 -4.51 -28.73 -41.46
C ALA A 307 -4.31 -29.98 -42.33
N ALA A 308 -4.03 -31.13 -41.72
CA ALA A 308 -3.90 -32.40 -42.43
C ALA A 308 -5.25 -32.87 -43.02
N SER A 309 -6.35 -32.77 -42.26
CA SER A 309 -7.70 -33.08 -42.75
C SER A 309 -8.13 -32.19 -43.91
N ARG A 310 -7.77 -30.90 -43.89
CA ARG A 310 -8.01 -29.99 -45.03
C ARG A 310 -7.20 -30.35 -46.28
N ARG A 311 -6.01 -30.93 -46.11
CA ARG A 311 -5.16 -31.38 -47.22
C ARG A 311 -5.67 -32.69 -47.84
N SER A 312 -6.27 -33.59 -47.06
CA SER A 312 -6.88 -34.81 -47.60
C SER A 312 -8.17 -34.55 -48.38
N ASP A 313 -9.01 -33.60 -47.94
CA ASP A 313 -10.23 -33.23 -48.67
C ASP A 313 -9.94 -32.46 -49.97
N GLY A 314 -8.76 -31.83 -50.09
CA GLY A 314 -8.30 -31.19 -51.33
C GLY A 314 -7.84 -32.16 -52.43
N SER A 315 -7.69 -33.46 -52.12
CA SER A 315 -7.20 -34.48 -53.07
C SER A 315 -8.30 -35.31 -53.74
N SER A 316 -9.58 -35.04 -53.46
CA SER A 316 -10.71 -35.78 -54.04
C SER A 316 -11.76 -34.86 -54.66
N TYR A 317 -11.38 -34.01 -55.61
CA TYR A 317 -12.26 -33.57 -56.71
C TYR A 317 -11.41 -32.96 -57.82
N GLY A 318 -10.87 -33.86 -58.66
CA GLY A 318 -10.09 -33.50 -59.84
C GLY A 318 -10.44 -34.39 -61.02
N SER A 319 -11.72 -34.39 -61.45
CA SER A 319 -12.13 -34.64 -62.85
C SER A 319 -13.65 -34.66 -62.98
N SER A 320 -14.23 -33.55 -63.47
CA SER A 320 -15.19 -33.56 -64.59
C SER A 320 -15.59 -32.13 -64.97
N ARG A 321 -15.56 -31.91 -66.28
CA ARG A 321 -15.86 -30.69 -67.04
C ARG A 321 -17.27 -30.15 -66.77
N GLY A 322 -17.44 -28.83 -66.86
CA GLY A 322 -18.77 -28.23 -67.05
C GLY A 322 -18.81 -26.72 -66.83
N LEU A 323 -18.58 -25.95 -67.90
CA LEU A 323 -18.91 -24.53 -67.97
C LEU A 323 -20.44 -24.33 -67.91
N SER A 324 -20.96 -23.55 -66.97
CA SER A 324 -22.05 -22.57 -67.22
C SER A 324 -22.51 -21.82 -65.96
N ALA A 325 -22.44 -20.49 -66.11
CA ALA A 325 -23.45 -19.49 -65.79
C ALA A 325 -24.06 -19.37 -64.37
N ASP A 326 -23.93 -18.12 -63.90
CA ASP A 326 -24.99 -17.29 -63.32
C ASP A 326 -25.31 -17.35 -61.80
N ARG A 327 -24.74 -16.33 -61.13
CA ARG A 327 -25.47 -15.15 -60.60
C ARG A 327 -26.04 -15.19 -59.16
N VAL A 328 -25.81 -14.04 -58.49
CA VAL A 328 -26.49 -13.44 -57.31
C VAL A 328 -26.03 -13.99 -55.95
N ASN A 329 -25.14 -13.31 -55.20
CA ASN A 329 -25.25 -12.05 -54.42
C ASN A 329 -26.00 -12.18 -53.07
N VAL A 330 -25.55 -11.34 -52.12
CA VAL A 330 -26.00 -11.02 -50.75
C VAL A 330 -25.31 -11.89 -49.69
N GLY A 331 -24.27 -11.42 -48.97
CA GLY A 331 -24.24 -10.31 -47.99
C GLY A 331 -24.16 -10.97 -46.58
N CYS A 332 -23.35 -10.63 -45.58
CA CYS A 332 -22.65 -9.43 -45.13
C CYS A 332 -21.39 -9.88 -44.35
N ALA A 333 -20.26 -9.16 -44.46
CA ALA A 333 -19.68 -8.24 -43.44
C ALA A 333 -19.38 -8.89 -42.07
N GLY A 334 -18.20 -8.76 -41.46
CA GLY A 334 -17.02 -7.96 -41.75
C GLY A 334 -16.04 -7.98 -40.57
N GLY A 335 -14.80 -7.53 -40.82
CA GLY A 335 -13.72 -7.22 -39.85
C GLY A 335 -12.81 -8.41 -39.53
N GLY A 336 -11.56 -8.54 -40.01
CA GLY A 336 -10.52 -7.53 -40.27
C GLY A 336 -9.87 -7.14 -38.94
N GLY A 337 -8.56 -7.25 -38.69
CA GLY A 337 -7.36 -7.67 -39.42
C GLY A 337 -6.22 -7.72 -38.37
N GLY A 338 -5.20 -8.57 -38.50
CA GLY A 338 -3.88 -8.18 -39.05
C GLY A 338 -2.89 -7.86 -37.91
N GLY A 339 -1.63 -8.28 -37.90
CA GLY A 339 -0.83 -9.02 -38.87
C GLY A 339 0.65 -9.06 -38.42
N GLY A 340 1.44 -9.88 -39.12
CA GLY A 340 2.90 -9.79 -39.26
C GLY A 340 3.73 -10.41 -38.12
N GLY A 341 4.53 -11.47 -38.26
CA GLY A 341 4.96 -12.19 -39.45
C GLY A 341 6.34 -11.74 -39.95
N GLY A 342 7.31 -12.68 -39.88
CA GLY A 342 8.51 -12.75 -40.73
C GLY A 342 9.84 -12.39 -40.04
N GLU A 343 10.99 -12.98 -40.35
CA GLU A 343 11.37 -14.08 -41.24
C GLU A 343 12.88 -14.31 -41.05
N LEU A 344 13.37 -15.54 -41.20
CA LEU A 344 14.79 -15.90 -41.23
C LEU A 344 15.02 -16.74 -42.48
N ASP A 345 15.90 -16.31 -43.40
CA ASP A 345 16.72 -17.25 -44.17
C ASP A 345 18.01 -16.66 -44.78
N LEU A 346 18.97 -17.56 -45.00
CA LEU A 346 20.40 -17.43 -45.33
C LEU A 346 20.76 -16.89 -46.74
N MET A 347 21.90 -16.16 -46.88
CA MET A 347 23.17 -16.52 -47.58
C MET A 347 24.02 -15.25 -47.97
N LYS A 348 25.36 -15.32 -47.84
CA LYS A 348 26.46 -14.29 -47.99
C LYS A 348 26.83 -13.94 -49.49
N PRO A 349 27.89 -13.14 -49.89
CA PRO A 349 28.99 -12.43 -49.16
C PRO A 349 29.46 -11.02 -49.68
N HIS A 350 30.51 -10.47 -49.01
CA HIS A 350 31.53 -9.43 -49.38
C HIS A 350 31.22 -7.93 -49.15
N LEU A 351 31.89 -7.30 -48.15
CA LEU A 351 33.07 -6.37 -48.21
C LEU A 351 32.66 -4.97 -48.77
N THR A 352 32.77 -3.82 -48.09
CA THR A 352 33.90 -3.20 -47.37
C THR A 352 33.46 -1.98 -46.54
N ASP A 353 34.25 -1.68 -45.50
CA ASP A 353 34.57 -0.37 -44.89
C ASP A 353 33.56 0.46 -44.05
N ARG A 354 34.05 0.77 -42.83
CA ARG A 354 33.61 1.79 -41.85
C ARG A 354 33.96 3.23 -42.37
N PRO A 355 33.81 4.35 -41.62
CA PRO A 355 33.22 4.59 -40.28
C PRO A 355 32.29 5.82 -40.17
N ARG A 356 31.65 5.95 -38.99
CA ARG A 356 31.14 7.19 -38.37
C ARG A 356 32.25 8.26 -38.21
N CYS A 357 31.91 9.55 -38.38
CA CYS A 357 32.33 10.63 -37.45
C CYS A 357 31.56 11.97 -37.68
N GLN A 358 31.07 12.52 -36.55
CA GLN A 358 30.93 13.92 -36.09
C GLN A 358 30.87 15.12 -37.05
N ILE A 359 29.89 16.03 -36.85
CA ILE A 359 30.00 17.52 -36.86
C ILE A 359 28.85 18.08 -35.96
N TYR A 360 29.08 18.59 -34.72
CA TYR A 360 29.26 20.01 -34.27
C TYR A 360 28.22 21.04 -34.78
N GLN A 361 27.32 21.55 -33.91
CA GLN A 361 27.32 22.88 -33.25
C GLN A 361 27.09 24.09 -34.16
N ASP A 362 25.98 24.82 -33.90
CA ASP A 362 25.80 26.27 -34.07
C ASP A 362 24.77 26.70 -32.99
N ALA A 363 25.13 27.37 -31.88
CA ALA A 363 25.60 28.75 -31.70
C ALA A 363 24.56 29.83 -32.06
N TYR A 364 23.62 30.08 -31.13
CA TYR A 364 22.81 31.31 -31.11
C TYR A 364 23.64 32.44 -30.48
N SER A 365 23.90 33.48 -31.28
CA SER A 365 24.58 34.71 -30.91
C SER A 365 23.64 35.66 -30.15
N GLN A 366 24.02 36.04 -28.94
CA GLN A 366 23.56 37.26 -28.27
C GLN A 366 24.72 38.25 -28.25
N SER A 367 24.44 39.47 -28.72
CA SER A 367 25.33 40.64 -28.62
C SER A 367 24.87 41.55 -27.47
N PRO A 368 25.77 42.41 -26.93
CA PRO A 368 25.72 42.92 -25.56
C PRO A 368 25.23 44.38 -25.45
N GLY A 369 24.97 44.85 -24.23
CA GLY A 369 24.75 46.28 -23.97
C GLY A 369 24.35 46.65 -22.54
N THR A 370 25.36 46.76 -21.67
CA THR A 370 25.43 47.51 -20.38
C THR A 370 24.65 48.84 -20.35
N LYS A 371 24.08 49.21 -19.17
CA LYS A 371 24.28 50.53 -18.49
C LYS A 371 23.49 50.73 -17.16
N TYR A 372 24.26 51.04 -16.10
CA TYR A 372 24.05 51.94 -14.93
C TYR A 372 23.00 51.67 -13.83
N PRO A 373 23.16 52.28 -12.62
CA PRO A 373 24.36 52.85 -11.99
C PRO A 373 24.89 52.04 -10.80
#